data_AF-A0A916XAX1-F1
#
_entry.id   AF-A0A916XAX1-F1
#
_cell.length_a   1.000
_cell.length_b   1.000
_cell.length_c   1.000
_cell.angle_alpha   90.00
_cell.angle_beta   90.00
_cell.angle_gamma   90.00
#
_symmetry.space_group_name_H-M   'P 1'
#
loop_
_entity.id
_entity.type
_entity.pdbx_description
1 polymer ?
#
loop_
_entity_poly.entity_id
_entity_poly.type
_entity_poly.pdbx_seq_one_letter_code
_entity_poly.pdbx_strand_id
1 'polypeptide(L)'
;MTIGSIGTLGVVFATTQTGCAVSERVIPRLTAPEPPAPEEDELNDHLASALRSAALAQAAITMSPDQANVLGYVRDQRLEHATYLRREIVRARGRRVTDPPMTTDDGIAPTDDAVAEYAPSSPPSLQEVRTQLRESAEMAETYAVQASGYRAGLLASICASCHSHRVVLER
;
A
#
# COMPACT_ATOMS: atom_id res chain seq x y z
N MET A 1 -64.53 -38.50 -5.80
CA MET A 1 -65.00 -37.37 -6.61
C MET A 1 -66.23 -36.77 -5.93
N THR A 2 -66.05 -35.86 -4.97
CA THR A 2 -67.09 -34.91 -4.52
C THR A 2 -66.38 -33.76 -3.80
N ILE A 3 -66.74 -32.54 -4.19
CA ILE A 3 -66.20 -31.25 -3.79
C ILE A 3 -67.08 -30.70 -2.66
N GLY A 4 -66.47 -30.10 -1.63
CA GLY A 4 -67.17 -29.43 -0.53
C GLY A 4 -66.50 -28.10 -0.19
N SER A 5 -67.24 -27.02 -0.41
CA SER A 5 -66.89 -25.60 -0.21
C SER A 5 -67.13 -25.13 1.25
N ILE A 6 -66.69 -23.89 1.54
CA ILE A 6 -67.02 -22.90 2.62
C ILE A 6 -65.68 -22.41 3.25
N GLY A 7 -65.32 -21.12 3.36
CA GLY A 7 -66.02 -19.86 3.11
C GLY A 7 -65.06 -18.66 3.32
N THR A 8 -65.56 -17.52 2.83
CA THR A 8 -65.03 -16.17 2.61
C THR A 8 -64.51 -15.41 3.84
N LEU A 9 -63.51 -14.52 3.62
CA LEU A 9 -63.33 -13.13 4.14
C LEU A 9 -61.93 -12.69 3.65
N GLY A 10 -61.69 -11.75 2.73
CA GLY A 10 -62.50 -10.62 2.27
C GLY A 10 -61.96 -9.32 2.84
N VAL A 11 -60.82 -8.81 2.36
CA VAL A 11 -60.46 -7.37 2.48
C VAL A 11 -59.63 -6.95 1.26
N VAL A 12 -60.27 -6.19 0.36
CA VAL A 12 -59.65 -5.39 -0.68
C VAL A 12 -59.49 -3.98 -0.12
N PHE A 13 -58.27 -3.44 -0.09
CA PHE A 13 -58.05 -2.01 0.07
C PHE A 13 -57.49 -1.44 -1.24
N ALA A 14 -58.36 -0.75 -1.97
CA ALA A 14 -58.00 0.20 -3.00
C ALA A 14 -58.18 1.60 -2.41
N THR A 15 -57.10 2.38 -2.29
CA THR A 15 -57.17 3.83 -2.07
C THR A 15 -56.13 4.55 -2.92
N THR A 16 -56.66 5.17 -3.96
CA THR A 16 -56.28 6.42 -4.65
C THR A 16 -54.92 7.08 -4.37
N GLN A 17 -54.23 7.32 -5.48
CA GLN A 17 -53.12 8.22 -5.72
C GLN A 17 -53.44 9.69 -5.39
N THR A 18 -52.55 10.36 -4.64
CA THR A 18 -52.31 11.81 -4.71
C THR A 18 -50.81 12.02 -4.53
N GLY A 19 -50.15 12.57 -5.55
CA GLY A 19 -48.71 12.80 -5.55
C GLY A 19 -48.28 14.01 -4.73
N CYS A 20 -47.09 13.93 -4.15
CA CYS A 20 -46.11 15.01 -4.15
C CYS A 20 -44.79 14.39 -4.61
N ALA A 21 -44.40 14.67 -5.85
CA ALA A 21 -43.04 14.41 -6.29
C ALA A 21 -42.10 15.34 -5.51
N VAL A 22 -41.50 14.85 -4.43
CA VAL A 22 -40.23 15.41 -3.96
C VAL A 22 -39.20 14.92 -4.97
N SER A 23 -38.90 15.79 -5.93
CA SER A 23 -37.68 15.70 -6.69
C SER A 23 -36.53 15.83 -5.71
N GLU A 24 -36.13 14.71 -5.09
CA GLU A 24 -34.85 14.62 -4.43
C GLU A 24 -33.82 14.89 -5.52
N ARG A 25 -33.33 16.13 -5.57
CA ARG A 25 -32.07 16.40 -6.23
C ARG A 25 -31.09 15.45 -5.58
N VAL A 26 -30.81 14.36 -6.26
CA VAL A 26 -29.52 13.68 -6.15
C VAL A 26 -28.52 14.77 -6.52
N ILE A 27 -28.10 15.52 -5.51
CA ILE A 27 -26.87 16.27 -5.59
C ILE A 27 -25.85 15.17 -5.84
N PRO A 28 -25.17 15.12 -7.00
CA PRO A 28 -24.03 14.25 -7.12
C PRO A 28 -23.09 14.76 -6.03
N ARG A 29 -22.98 14.00 -4.95
CA ARG A 29 -21.94 14.24 -3.95
C ARG A 29 -20.68 14.17 -4.78
N LEU A 30 -20.06 15.32 -5.03
CA LEU A 30 -18.69 15.38 -5.50
C LEU A 30 -17.92 14.70 -4.38
N THR A 31 -17.79 13.37 -4.47
CA THR A 31 -17.13 12.57 -3.46
C THR A 31 -15.68 12.98 -3.53
N ALA A 32 -15.29 13.88 -2.62
CA ALA A 32 -13.89 14.02 -2.26
C ALA A 32 -13.37 12.61 -1.94
N PRO A 33 -12.16 12.26 -2.39
CA PRO A 33 -11.57 10.98 -2.03
C PRO A 33 -11.60 10.85 -0.50
N GLU A 34 -12.13 9.73 -0.02
CA GLU A 34 -12.07 9.39 1.40
C GLU A 34 -10.59 9.36 1.80
N PRO A 35 -10.19 10.01 2.91
CA PRO A 35 -8.80 9.99 3.34
C PRO A 35 -8.37 8.53 3.57
N PRO A 36 -7.11 8.19 3.23
CA PRO A 36 -6.58 6.85 3.44
C PRO A 36 -6.78 6.41 4.90
N ALA A 37 -7.02 5.11 5.10
CA ALA A 37 -7.05 4.57 6.45
C ALA A 37 -5.66 4.72 7.10
N PRO A 38 -5.53 4.94 8.42
CA PRO A 38 -4.22 5.10 9.08
C PRO A 38 -3.22 3.99 8.76
N GLU A 39 -3.69 2.74 8.63
CA GLU A 39 -2.85 1.61 8.25
C GLU A 39 -2.31 1.69 6.81
N GLU A 40 -3.01 2.39 5.92
CA GLU A 40 -2.56 2.66 4.56
C GLU A 40 -1.45 3.72 4.56
N ASP A 41 -1.60 4.77 5.37
CA ASP A 41 -0.57 5.81 5.54
C ASP A 41 0.75 5.21 6.04
N GLU A 42 0.70 4.32 7.04
CA GLU A 42 1.87 3.61 7.55
C GLU A 42 2.58 2.78 6.47
N LEU A 43 1.81 2.07 5.63
CA LEU A 43 2.38 1.30 4.52
C LEU A 43 3.00 2.21 3.45
N ASN A 44 2.42 3.39 3.20
CA ASN A 44 3.00 4.39 2.30
C ASN A 44 4.31 4.97 2.86
N ASP A 45 4.41 5.18 4.18
CA ASP A 45 5.65 5.64 4.81
C ASP A 45 6.78 4.60 4.66
N HIS A 46 6.46 3.31 4.84
CA HIS A 46 7.40 2.23 4.56
C HIS A 46 7.83 2.17 3.09
N LEU A 47 6.89 2.40 2.16
CA LEU A 47 7.18 2.45 0.72
C LEU A 47 8.13 3.61 0.40
N ALA A 48 7.84 4.82 0.88
CA ALA A 48 8.70 5.99 0.69
C ALA A 48 10.11 5.77 1.25
N SER A 49 10.21 5.19 2.45
CA SER A 49 11.50 4.83 3.05
C SER A 49 12.28 3.79 2.22
N ALA A 50 11.60 2.80 1.65
CA ALA A 50 12.22 1.80 0.78
C ALA A 50 12.78 2.43 -0.51
N LEU A 51 12.01 3.28 -1.18
CA LEU A 51 12.43 4.00 -2.39
C LEU A 51 13.60 4.95 -2.09
N ARG A 52 13.55 5.68 -0.98
CA ARG A 52 14.67 6.54 -0.55
C ARG A 52 15.94 5.76 -0.28
N SER A 53 15.83 4.59 0.35
CA SER A 53 16.98 3.70 0.58
C SER A 53 17.59 3.22 -0.74
N ALA A 54 16.75 2.86 -1.72
CA ALA A 54 17.20 2.44 -3.05
C ALA A 54 17.89 3.58 -3.80
N ALA A 55 17.32 4.79 -3.77
CA ALA A 55 17.88 5.98 -4.41
C ALA A 55 19.24 6.37 -3.82
N LEU A 56 19.36 6.37 -2.48
CA LEU A 56 20.63 6.63 -1.79
C LEU A 56 21.68 5.57 -2.14
N ALA A 57 21.32 4.29 -2.14
CA ALA A 57 22.24 3.21 -2.50
C ALA A 57 22.71 3.35 -3.96
N GLN A 58 21.79 3.66 -4.88
CA GLN A 58 22.10 3.89 -6.30
C GLN A 58 23.07 5.07 -6.49
N ALA A 59 22.85 6.19 -5.79
CA ALA A 59 23.72 7.35 -5.88
C ALA A 59 25.10 7.08 -5.26
N ALA A 60 25.16 6.33 -4.14
CA ALA A 60 26.40 6.01 -3.45
C ALA A 60 27.35 5.11 -4.27
N ILE A 61 26.86 4.32 -5.24
CA ILE A 61 27.70 3.49 -6.13
C ILE A 61 28.79 4.33 -6.80
N THR A 62 28.46 5.56 -7.21
CA THR A 62 29.42 6.45 -7.88
C THR A 62 30.51 6.97 -6.94
N MET A 63 30.20 7.09 -5.64
CA MET A 63 31.11 7.62 -4.62
C MET A 63 31.92 6.53 -3.93
N SER A 64 31.50 5.27 -4.03
CA SER A 64 32.18 4.12 -3.40
C SER A 64 32.23 2.92 -4.35
N PRO A 65 33.05 2.98 -5.42
CA PRO A 65 33.11 1.91 -6.42
C PRO A 65 33.50 0.54 -5.85
N ASP A 66 34.33 0.51 -4.81
CA ASP A 66 34.73 -0.73 -4.12
C ASP A 66 33.54 -1.46 -3.47
N GLN A 67 32.47 -0.72 -3.14
CA GLN A 67 31.24 -1.23 -2.55
C GLN A 67 30.10 -1.34 -3.58
N ALA A 68 30.36 -1.09 -4.87
CA ALA A 68 29.33 -0.99 -5.91
C ALA A 68 28.42 -2.23 -5.98
N ASN A 69 28.99 -3.43 -5.87
CA ASN A 69 28.22 -4.68 -5.90
C ASN A 69 27.29 -4.81 -4.68
N VAL A 70 27.78 -4.48 -3.48
CA VAL A 70 27.00 -4.55 -2.24
C VAL A 70 25.88 -3.50 -2.27
N LEU A 71 26.19 -2.27 -2.69
CA LEU A 71 25.21 -1.20 -2.84
C LEU A 71 24.15 -1.52 -3.91
N GLY A 72 24.54 -2.18 -5.00
CA GLY A 72 23.61 -2.70 -6.01
C GLY A 72 22.63 -3.71 -5.41
N TYR A 73 23.13 -4.66 -4.61
CA TYR A 73 22.27 -5.61 -3.92
C TYR A 73 21.30 -4.93 -2.94
N VAL A 74 21.79 -3.95 -2.18
CA VAL A 74 20.94 -3.14 -1.29
C VAL A 74 19.83 -2.47 -2.10
N ARG A 75 20.17 -1.77 -3.19
CA ARG A 75 19.19 -1.11 -4.07
C ARG A 75 18.11 -2.11 -4.52
N ASP A 76 18.52 -3.25 -5.08
CA ASP A 76 17.61 -4.24 -5.66
C ASP A 76 16.66 -4.82 -4.61
N GLN A 77 17.18 -5.21 -3.45
CA GLN A 77 16.37 -5.70 -2.34
C GLN A 77 15.41 -4.63 -1.81
N ARG A 78 15.79 -3.35 -1.80
CA ARG A 78 14.88 -2.28 -1.38
C ARG A 78 13.76 -2.04 -2.40
N LEU A 79 14.03 -2.19 -3.70
CA LEU A 79 12.99 -2.14 -4.74
C LEU A 79 12.06 -3.36 -4.69
N GLU A 80 12.58 -4.53 -4.35
CA GLU A 80 11.76 -5.73 -4.14
C GLU A 80 10.79 -5.53 -2.97
N HIS A 81 11.28 -5.03 -1.82
CA HIS A 81 10.40 -4.69 -0.70
C HIS A 81 9.36 -3.61 -1.07
N ALA A 82 9.74 -2.58 -1.84
CA ALA A 82 8.80 -1.57 -2.33
C ALA A 82 7.70 -2.18 -3.20
N THR A 83 8.02 -3.20 -4.00
CA THR A 83 7.04 -3.97 -4.79
C THR A 83 6.03 -4.68 -3.87
N TYR A 84 6.50 -5.40 -2.85
CA TYR A 84 5.61 -6.07 -1.90
C TYR A 84 4.77 -5.09 -1.07
N LEU A 85 5.32 -3.93 -0.72
CA LEU A 85 4.59 -2.86 -0.04
C LEU A 85 3.48 -2.30 -0.93
N ARG A 86 3.75 -2.02 -2.22
CA ARG A 86 2.70 -1.60 -3.17
C ARG A 86 1.58 -2.65 -3.30
N ARG A 87 1.93 -3.94 -3.38
CA ARG A 87 0.93 -5.02 -3.36
C ARG A 87 0.05 -4.96 -2.11
N GLU A 88 0.67 -4.77 -0.95
CA GLU A 88 -0.07 -4.73 0.30
C GLU A 88 -0.91 -3.47 0.46
N ILE A 89 -0.45 -2.30 -0.03
CA ILE A 89 -1.25 -1.06 -0.07
C ILE A 89 -2.51 -1.26 -0.93
N VAL A 90 -2.36 -1.87 -2.11
CA VAL A 90 -3.51 -2.20 -2.97
C VAL A 90 -4.47 -3.17 -2.26
N ARG A 91 -3.94 -4.17 -1.54
CA ARG A 91 -4.77 -5.09 -0.74
C ARG A 91 -5.49 -4.37 0.41
N ALA A 92 -4.80 -3.46 1.09
CA ALA A 92 -5.30 -2.67 2.22
C ALA A 92 -6.49 -1.79 1.84
N ARG A 93 -6.45 -1.19 0.64
CA ARG A 93 -7.53 -0.35 0.09
C ARG A 93 -8.85 -1.08 -0.10
N GLY A 94 -8.88 -2.41 0.04
CA GLY A 94 -10.09 -3.21 -0.02
C GLY A 94 -10.76 -3.10 -1.39
N ARG A 95 -10.30 -3.92 -2.35
CA ARG A 95 -10.95 -3.97 -3.68
C ARG A 95 -12.44 -4.24 -3.55
N ARG A 96 -13.26 -3.36 -4.10
CA ARG A 96 -14.71 -3.54 -4.22
C ARG A 96 -14.98 -4.52 -5.36
N VAL A 97 -16.09 -5.25 -5.30
CA VAL A 97 -16.54 -6.17 -6.37
C VAL A 97 -16.66 -5.47 -7.73
N THR A 98 -16.79 -4.15 -7.74
CA THR A 98 -16.91 -3.29 -8.94
C THR A 98 -15.57 -2.87 -9.54
N ASP A 99 -14.45 -3.11 -8.87
CA ASP A 99 -13.15 -2.67 -9.37
C ASP A 99 -12.72 -3.56 -10.55
N PRO A 100 -12.17 -2.98 -11.64
CA PRO A 100 -11.75 -3.75 -12.80
C PRO A 100 -10.72 -4.82 -12.41
N PRO A 101 -10.70 -5.98 -13.09
CA PRO A 101 -9.77 -7.05 -12.79
C PRO A 101 -8.34 -6.55 -12.98
N MET A 102 -7.59 -6.53 -11.89
CA MET A 102 -6.20 -6.11 -11.89
C MET A 102 -5.37 -7.18 -12.59
N THR A 103 -4.64 -6.81 -13.64
CA THR A 103 -3.65 -7.72 -14.23
C THR A 103 -2.43 -7.75 -13.31
N THR A 104 -1.65 -8.84 -13.34
CA THR A 104 -0.47 -9.01 -12.47
C THR A 104 0.61 -7.94 -12.70
N ASP A 105 0.46 -7.09 -13.73
CA ASP A 105 1.40 -6.07 -14.18
C ASP A 105 0.94 -4.61 -13.94
N ASP A 106 -0.13 -4.38 -13.16
CA ASP A 106 -0.68 -3.02 -12.95
C ASP A 106 0.19 -2.12 -12.06
N GLY A 107 1.38 -1.72 -12.53
CA GLY A 107 2.20 -0.66 -11.93
C GLY A 107 2.70 -0.96 -10.50
N ILE A 108 2.75 -2.23 -10.12
CA ILE A 108 3.13 -2.67 -8.77
C ILE A 108 4.64 -2.54 -8.55
N ALA A 109 5.44 -2.83 -9.58
CA ALA A 109 6.88 -2.62 -9.52
C ALA A 109 7.19 -1.11 -9.50
N PRO A 110 8.17 -0.66 -8.69
CA PRO A 110 8.69 0.70 -8.79
C PRO A 110 9.17 1.02 -10.20
N THR A 111 8.76 2.18 -10.70
CA THR A 111 9.34 2.79 -11.88
C THR A 111 10.61 3.56 -11.51
N ASP A 112 11.48 3.81 -12.49
CA ASP A 112 12.68 4.63 -12.29
C ASP A 112 12.32 6.04 -11.81
N ASP A 113 11.23 6.62 -12.32
CA ASP A 113 10.71 7.93 -11.88
C ASP A 113 10.40 7.95 -10.38
N ALA A 114 9.80 6.88 -9.85
CA ALA A 114 9.48 6.76 -8.44
C ALA A 114 10.72 6.66 -7.55
N VAL A 115 11.85 6.18 -8.08
CA VAL A 115 13.14 6.17 -7.37
C VAL A 115 13.81 7.54 -7.48
N ALA A 116 13.75 8.16 -8.67
CA ALA A 116 14.34 9.46 -8.94
C ALA A 116 13.76 10.59 -8.06
N GLU A 117 12.48 10.50 -7.67
CA GLU A 117 11.85 11.42 -6.72
C GLU A 117 12.60 11.51 -5.38
N TYR A 118 13.25 10.41 -4.96
CA TYR A 118 14.01 10.34 -3.71
C TYR A 118 15.52 10.44 -3.92
N ALA A 119 15.98 10.81 -5.11
CA ALA A 119 17.40 10.98 -5.37
C ALA A 119 17.98 12.09 -4.47
N PRO A 120 19.11 11.84 -3.79
CA PRO A 120 19.72 12.87 -2.96
C PRO A 120 20.22 14.03 -3.83
N SER A 121 20.06 15.27 -3.35
CA SER A 121 20.48 16.48 -4.05
C SER A 121 22.01 16.70 -4.05
N SER A 122 22.73 15.99 -3.19
CA SER A 122 24.18 15.99 -3.09
C SER A 122 24.69 14.55 -3.08
N PRO A 123 25.95 14.29 -3.50
CA PRO A 123 26.49 12.94 -3.49
C PRO A 123 26.46 12.35 -2.08
N PRO A 124 25.79 11.20 -1.87
CA PRO A 124 25.66 10.65 -0.52
C PRO A 124 26.93 9.91 -0.10
N SER A 125 27.17 9.93 1.20
CA SER A 125 28.14 9.10 1.90
C SER A 125 27.56 7.72 2.22
N LEU A 126 28.45 6.73 2.41
CA LEU A 126 28.04 5.40 2.92
C LEU A 126 27.36 5.49 4.29
N GLN A 127 27.74 6.48 5.11
CA GLN A 127 27.14 6.70 6.42
C GLN A 127 25.67 7.14 6.32
N GLU A 128 25.32 7.94 5.30
CA GLU A 128 23.93 8.33 5.05
C GLU A 128 23.09 7.13 4.61
N VAL A 129 23.62 6.27 3.73
CA VAL A 129 22.94 5.01 3.35
C VAL A 129 22.68 4.15 4.59
N ARG A 130 23.69 3.99 5.46
CA ARG A 130 23.57 3.20 6.70
C ARG A 130 22.59 3.81 7.70
N THR A 131 22.53 5.14 7.76
CA THR A 131 21.61 5.87 8.63
C THR A 131 20.18 5.68 8.16
N GLN A 132 19.91 5.84 6.86
CA GLN A 132 18.60 5.59 6.29
C GLN A 132 18.15 4.13 6.49
N LEU A 133 19.04 3.15 6.32
CA LEU A 133 18.73 1.75 6.59
C LEU A 133 18.41 1.50 8.07
N ARG A 134 19.05 2.23 8.99
CA ARG A 134 18.76 2.16 10.43
C ARG A 134 17.33 2.58 10.72
N GLU A 135 16.98 3.76 10.23
CA GLU A 135 15.68 4.40 10.46
C GLU A 135 14.58 3.56 9.81
N SER A 136 14.84 2.98 8.63
CA SER A 136 13.92 2.06 7.98
C SER A 136 13.69 0.79 8.81
N ALA A 137 14.72 0.25 9.46
CA ALA A 137 14.61 -0.91 10.34
C ALA A 137 13.85 -0.60 11.64
N GLU A 138 14.21 0.49 12.33
CA GLU A 138 13.56 0.93 13.57
C GLU A 138 12.07 1.22 13.37
N MET A 139 11.73 1.86 12.24
CA MET A 139 10.34 2.08 11.83
C MET A 139 9.63 0.75 11.61
N ALA A 140 10.20 -0.16 10.80
CA ALA A 140 9.60 -1.46 10.50
C ALA A 140 9.42 -2.34 11.75
N GLU A 141 10.37 -2.33 12.68
CA GLU A 141 10.27 -3.04 13.96
C GLU A 141 9.09 -2.52 14.79
N THR A 142 8.97 -1.20 14.92
CA THR A 142 7.90 -0.54 15.69
C THR A 142 6.51 -0.91 15.18
N TYR A 143 6.33 -1.01 13.85
CA TYR A 143 5.05 -1.37 13.25
C TYR A 143 4.83 -2.89 13.18
N ALA A 144 5.89 -3.69 13.01
CA ALA A 144 5.75 -5.15 12.96
C ALA A 144 5.15 -5.73 14.24
N VAL A 145 5.48 -5.16 15.41
CA VAL A 145 4.93 -5.62 16.70
C VAL A 145 3.46 -5.26 16.91
N GLN A 146 2.94 -4.29 16.17
CA GLN A 146 1.53 -3.86 16.22
C GLN A 146 0.69 -4.54 15.13
N ALA A 147 1.33 -4.95 14.04
CA ALA A 147 0.70 -5.64 12.92
C ALA A 147 0.43 -7.12 13.20
N SER A 148 -0.35 -7.76 12.33
CA SER A 148 -0.61 -9.21 12.38
C SER A 148 -0.52 -9.86 11.00
N GLY A 149 -0.35 -11.18 10.98
CA GLY A 149 -0.35 -11.99 9.76
C GLY A 149 0.72 -11.57 8.75
N TYR A 150 0.33 -11.43 7.48
CA TYR A 150 1.23 -11.10 6.37
C TYR A 150 1.98 -9.78 6.59
N ARG A 151 1.32 -8.76 7.14
CA ARG A 151 1.95 -7.45 7.37
C ARG A 151 3.06 -7.50 8.40
N ALA A 152 2.83 -8.19 9.53
CA ALA A 152 3.87 -8.39 10.54
C ALA A 152 5.09 -9.11 9.94
N GLY A 153 4.87 -10.16 9.15
CA GLY A 153 5.94 -10.88 8.46
C GLY A 153 6.70 -10.02 7.44
N LEU A 154 5.99 -9.25 6.62
CA LEU A 154 6.59 -8.35 5.63
C LEU A 154 7.47 -7.29 6.31
N LEU A 155 6.95 -6.61 7.34
CA LEU A 155 7.68 -5.58 8.07
C LEU A 155 8.88 -6.16 8.84
N ALA A 156 8.73 -7.34 9.45
CA ALA A 156 9.85 -8.05 10.09
C ALA A 156 10.95 -8.42 9.08
N SER A 157 10.59 -8.87 7.88
CA SER A 157 11.54 -9.16 6.78
C SER A 157 12.29 -7.90 6.34
N ILE A 158 11.58 -6.77 6.18
CA ILE A 158 12.18 -5.47 5.86
C ILE A 158 13.19 -5.06 6.93
N CYS A 159 12.81 -5.17 8.22
CA CYS A 159 13.69 -4.86 9.34
C CYS A 159 14.97 -5.71 9.32
N ALA A 160 14.83 -7.04 9.22
CA ALA A 160 15.94 -7.97 9.20
C ALA A 160 16.90 -7.73 8.01
N SER A 161 16.35 -7.46 6.83
CA SER A 161 17.13 -7.11 5.63
C SER A 161 17.91 -5.82 5.84
N CYS A 162 17.27 -4.76 6.34
CA CYS A 162 17.93 -3.48 6.61
C CYS A 162 19.06 -3.60 7.65
N HIS A 163 18.88 -4.42 8.70
CA HIS A 163 19.94 -4.72 9.66
C HIS A 163 21.11 -5.44 8.98
N SER A 164 20.82 -6.47 8.19
CA SER A 164 21.84 -7.24 7.45
C SER A 164 22.64 -6.36 6.49
N HIS A 165 21.96 -5.47 5.75
CA HIS A 165 22.58 -4.51 4.84
C HIS A 165 23.56 -3.57 5.55
N ARG A 166 23.22 -3.08 6.75
CA ARG A 166 24.11 -2.23 7.55
C ARG A 166 25.40 -2.97 7.92
N VAL A 167 25.30 -4.23 8.34
CA VAL A 167 26.46 -5.04 8.73
C VAL A 167 27.36 -5.36 7.53
N VAL A 168 26.81 -5.58 6.33
CA VAL A 168 27.67 -5.85 5.15
C VAL A 168 28.36 -4.58 4.63
N LEU A 169 27.74 -3.40 4.80
CA LEU A 169 28.35 -2.10 4.46
C LEU A 169 29.41 -1.63 5.48
N GLU A 170 29.65 -2.40 6.54
CA GLU A 170 30.72 -2.16 7.54
C GLU A 170 32.04 -2.86 7.19
N ARG A 171 32.04 -3.72 6.17
CA ARG A 171 33.20 -4.53 5.76
C ARG A 171 33.94 -3.87 4.61
#